data_AF-A0A2T4AH29-F1
#
_entry.id   AF-A0A2T4AH29-F1
#
_cell.length_a   1.000
_cell.length_b   1.000
_cell.length_c   1.000
_cell.angle_alpha   90.00
_cell.angle_beta   90.00
_cell.angle_gamma   90.00
#
_symmetry.space_group_name_H-M   'P 1'
#
loop_
_entity.id
_entity.type
_entity.pdbx_description
1 polymer ?
#
loop_
_entity_poly.entity_id
_entity_poly.type
_entity_poly.pdbx_seq_one_letter_code
_entity_poly.pdbx_strand_id
1 'polypeptide(L)'
;MANSEPQIILYDLACTKDVCFSPVVWRIRLLLNYKQIPYKTVFLEMPDIEPTLKGLGLPPHDPASGNFNYTVPTIHHLPTNKYIMDSKPISEFLESTYPEPSVPLTSELGTEIEAKVRSLVAPTFYRSAMPREVHILSPRAQEYFRRTREGRFGKTLEELLAGEEERWQAVDADRRAVGELMRKNRALGPFILGARPSYSDFFIAGSLQSVKVIDEGVFQRSVECPGYKDIYEACLPYMEKKD
;
A
#
# COMPACT_ATOMS: atom_id res chain seq x y z
N MET A 1 11.23 22.65 -14.76
CA MET A 1 10.81 22.79 -13.34
C MET A 1 12.06 22.63 -12.49
N ALA A 2 12.30 23.51 -11.53
CA ALA A 2 13.50 23.44 -10.69
C ALA A 2 13.54 22.08 -9.99
N ASN A 3 14.63 21.35 -10.15
CA ASN A 3 14.84 20.06 -9.51
C ASN A 3 15.10 20.33 -8.03
N SER A 4 14.05 20.54 -7.23
CA SER A 4 14.16 20.76 -5.79
C SER A 4 14.80 19.53 -5.17
N GLU A 5 15.86 19.72 -4.39
CA GLU A 5 16.51 18.64 -3.65
C GLU A 5 15.49 17.84 -2.83
N PRO A 6 15.66 16.51 -2.71
CA PRO A 6 14.74 15.69 -1.95
C PRO A 6 14.70 16.16 -0.50
N GLN A 7 13.51 16.21 0.09
CA GLN A 7 13.30 16.44 1.52
C GLN A 7 13.08 15.13 2.28
N ILE A 8 12.64 14.10 1.57
CA ILE A 8 12.37 12.77 2.10
C ILE A 8 13.21 11.73 1.36
N ILE A 9 13.84 10.82 2.08
CA ILE A 9 14.21 9.51 1.54
C ILE A 9 13.12 8.52 1.92
N LEU A 10 12.49 7.88 0.95
CA LEU A 10 11.47 6.85 1.16
C LEU A 10 12.10 5.48 0.94
N TYR A 11 12.19 4.68 1.99
CA TYR A 11 12.58 3.27 1.89
C TYR A 11 11.37 2.43 1.47
N ASP A 12 11.51 1.76 0.33
CA ASP A 12 10.46 1.00 -0.36
C ASP A 12 10.91 -0.44 -0.61
N LEU A 13 9.97 -1.31 -0.95
CA LEU A 13 10.20 -2.71 -1.22
C LEU A 13 10.61 -2.92 -2.69
N ALA A 14 11.77 -3.55 -2.91
CA ALA A 14 12.32 -3.80 -4.24
C ALA A 14 11.61 -4.97 -4.95
N CYS A 15 11.37 -4.81 -6.26
CA CYS A 15 10.98 -5.87 -7.18
C CYS A 15 11.79 -5.76 -8.48
N THR A 16 11.75 -6.78 -9.33
CA THR A 16 12.46 -6.82 -10.63
C THR A 16 11.91 -5.85 -11.67
N LYS A 17 10.82 -5.14 -11.37
CA LYS A 17 10.20 -4.14 -12.23
C LYS A 17 10.66 -2.71 -11.90
N ASP A 18 11.53 -2.53 -10.90
CA ASP A 18 12.04 -1.23 -10.44
C ASP A 18 10.92 -0.22 -10.10
N VAL A 19 9.80 -0.71 -9.56
CA VAL A 19 8.65 0.10 -9.14
C VAL A 19 8.14 -0.32 -7.77
N CYS A 20 7.43 0.58 -7.09
CA CYS A 20 6.71 0.26 -5.87
C CYS A 20 5.61 -0.79 -6.12
N PHE A 21 5.60 -1.87 -5.32
CA PHE A 21 4.50 -2.84 -5.28
C PHE A 21 3.96 -3.07 -3.87
N SER A 22 4.50 -2.41 -2.83
CA SER A 22 4.00 -2.54 -1.47
C SER A 22 2.74 -1.68 -1.28
N PRO A 23 1.60 -2.24 -0.86
CA PRO A 23 0.35 -1.48 -0.72
C PRO A 23 0.44 -0.41 0.38
N VAL A 24 1.23 -0.66 1.42
CA VAL A 24 1.43 0.31 2.53
C VAL A 24 2.42 1.41 2.17
N VAL A 25 3.41 1.13 1.32
CA VAL A 25 4.32 2.17 0.82
C VAL A 25 3.61 3.06 -0.19
N TRP A 26 2.75 2.48 -1.04
CA TRP A 26 1.91 3.24 -1.96
C TRP A 26 1.06 4.31 -1.26
N ARG A 27 0.58 4.08 -0.04
CA ARG A 27 -0.16 5.10 0.74
C ARG A 27 0.69 6.34 1.01
N ILE A 28 1.94 6.12 1.43
CA ILE A 28 2.88 7.21 1.70
C ILE A 28 3.34 7.87 0.40
N ARG A 29 3.58 7.09 -0.66
CA ARG A 29 3.94 7.60 -1.98
C ARG A 29 2.85 8.51 -2.56
N LEU A 30 1.58 8.08 -2.50
CA LEU A 30 0.43 8.89 -2.91
C LEU A 30 0.32 10.17 -2.08
N LEU A 31 0.53 10.10 -0.77
CA LEU A 31 0.52 11.27 0.11
C LEU A 31 1.63 12.27 -0.25
N LEU A 32 2.86 11.79 -0.47
CA LEU A 32 3.99 12.62 -0.91
C LEU A 32 3.72 13.26 -2.27
N ASN A 33 3.19 12.48 -3.23
CA ASN A 33 2.88 12.95 -4.59
C ASN A 33 1.76 14.00 -4.58
N TYR A 34 0.66 13.75 -3.86
CA TYR A 34 -0.45 14.70 -3.73
C TYR A 34 0.00 16.02 -3.11
N LYS A 35 0.85 15.95 -2.08
CA LYS A 35 1.42 17.14 -1.43
C LYS A 35 2.59 17.77 -2.19
N GLN A 36 3.02 17.16 -3.28
CA GLN A 36 4.18 17.59 -4.07
C GLN A 36 5.47 17.70 -3.23
N ILE A 37 5.63 16.83 -2.24
CA ILE A 37 6.84 16.79 -1.40
C ILE A 37 7.94 16.08 -2.20
N PRO A 38 9.09 16.72 -2.45
CA PRO A 38 10.17 16.09 -3.20
C PRO A 38 10.81 14.98 -2.36
N TYR A 39 10.91 13.79 -2.94
CA TYR A 39 11.51 12.63 -2.28
C TYR A 39 12.34 11.79 -3.26
N LYS A 40 13.23 10.97 -2.70
CA LYS A 40 13.97 9.93 -3.42
C LYS A 40 13.62 8.57 -2.84
N THR A 41 13.39 7.56 -3.68
CA THR A 41 13.21 6.19 -3.18
C THR A 41 14.54 5.45 -3.04
N VAL A 42 14.64 4.67 -1.98
CA VAL A 42 15.65 3.63 -1.79
C VAL A 42 14.92 2.29 -1.73
N PHE A 43 15.06 1.50 -2.79
CA PHE A 43 14.47 0.16 -2.85
C PHE A 43 15.34 -0.84 -2.08
N LEU A 44 14.71 -1.59 -1.19
CA LEU A 44 15.33 -2.65 -0.39
C LEU A 44 14.70 -3.99 -0.72
N GLU A 45 15.52 -5.00 -1.00
CA GLU A 45 15.01 -6.38 -1.03
C GLU A 45 14.59 -6.82 0.38
N MET A 46 13.63 -7.74 0.48
CA MET A 46 13.13 -8.23 1.77
C MET A 46 14.22 -8.64 2.78
N PRO A 47 15.31 -9.36 2.37
CA PRO A 47 16.38 -9.72 3.30
C PRO A 47 17.20 -8.54 3.82
N ASP A 48 17.16 -7.40 3.12
CA ASP A 48 17.99 -6.23 3.41
C ASP A 48 17.26 -5.16 4.25
N ILE A 49 15.94 -5.29 4.43
CA ILE A 49 15.13 -4.33 5.21
C ILE A 49 15.63 -4.25 6.66
N GLU A 50 15.66 -5.38 7.37
CA GLU A 50 16.08 -5.40 8.78
C GLU A 50 17.52 -4.91 8.99
N PRO A 51 18.56 -5.46 8.32
CA PRO A 51 19.92 -4.98 8.54
C PRO A 51 20.10 -3.50 8.17
N THR A 52 19.42 -3.01 7.13
CA THR A 52 19.49 -1.60 6.72
C THR A 52 18.85 -0.69 7.77
N LEU A 53 17.58 -0.93 8.12
CA LEU A 53 16.83 -0.06 9.04
C LEU A 53 17.42 -0.09 10.46
N LYS A 54 17.92 -1.26 10.90
CA LYS A 54 18.68 -1.38 12.15
C LYS A 54 19.98 -0.57 12.10
N GLY A 55 20.70 -0.60 10.97
CA GLY A 55 21.93 0.18 10.77
C GLY A 55 21.71 1.70 10.80
N LEU A 56 20.50 2.15 10.49
CA LEU A 56 20.08 3.56 10.59
C LEU A 56 19.66 3.97 12.02
N GLY A 57 19.71 3.05 12.99
CA GLY A 57 19.40 3.34 14.39
C GLY A 57 17.91 3.39 14.72
N LEU A 58 17.03 2.91 13.84
CA LEU A 58 15.61 2.76 14.15
C LEU A 58 15.42 1.67 15.21
N PRO A 59 14.53 1.88 16.21
CA PRO A 59 14.09 0.78 17.07
C PRO A 59 13.23 -0.21 16.26
N PRO A 60 13.19 -1.49 16.65
CA PRO A 60 12.26 -2.42 16.07
C PRO A 60 10.81 -2.05 16.45
N HIS A 61 9.85 -2.58 15.71
CA HIS A 61 8.44 -2.58 16.09
C HIS A 61 8.22 -3.18 17.46
N ASP A 62 7.14 -2.76 18.12
CA ASP A 62 6.64 -3.42 19.33
C ASP A 62 6.35 -4.90 19.00
N PRO A 63 6.92 -5.88 19.73
CA PRO A 63 6.61 -7.29 19.55
C PRO A 63 5.10 -7.61 19.63
N ALA A 64 4.32 -6.82 20.37
CA ALA A 64 2.86 -6.97 20.48
C ALA A 64 2.10 -6.61 19.19
N SER A 65 2.73 -5.90 18.25
CA SER A 65 2.12 -5.52 16.97
C SER A 65 1.91 -6.70 16.01
N GLY A 66 2.65 -7.81 16.21
CA GLY A 66 2.66 -8.95 15.28
C GLY A 66 3.34 -8.67 13.94
N ASN A 67 3.97 -7.49 13.79
CA ASN A 67 4.77 -7.14 12.62
C ASN A 67 6.16 -7.78 12.69
N PHE A 68 6.86 -7.82 11.55
CA PHE A 68 8.31 -8.01 11.57
C PHE A 68 8.98 -6.85 12.30
N ASN A 69 10.14 -7.09 12.90
CA ASN A 69 10.90 -6.08 13.66
C ASN A 69 11.12 -4.80 12.86
N TYR A 70 11.36 -4.90 11.56
CA TYR A 70 11.63 -3.77 10.67
C TYR A 70 10.84 -3.92 9.38
N THR A 71 10.22 -2.82 8.93
CA THR A 71 9.32 -2.82 7.78
C THR A 71 9.44 -1.55 6.96
N VAL A 72 9.06 -1.65 5.69
CA VAL A 72 8.72 -0.48 4.88
C VAL A 72 7.19 -0.25 4.89
N PRO A 73 6.70 0.99 4.77
CA PRO A 73 7.46 2.22 4.54
C PRO A 73 8.28 2.65 5.76
N THR A 74 9.44 3.20 5.47
CA THR A 74 10.24 4.01 6.39
C THR A 74 10.66 5.27 5.66
N ILE A 75 10.68 6.41 6.33
CA ILE A 75 11.22 7.66 5.77
C ILE A 75 12.41 8.16 6.58
N HIS A 76 13.31 8.86 5.89
CA HIS A 76 14.24 9.82 6.49
C HIS A 76 13.83 11.22 6.06
N HIS A 77 13.37 12.03 7.00
CA HIS A 77 13.11 13.43 6.76
C HIS A 77 14.40 14.22 6.95
N LEU A 78 14.95 14.68 5.82
CA LEU A 78 16.26 15.32 5.73
C LEU A 78 16.32 16.65 6.51
N PRO A 79 15.31 17.55 6.44
CA PRO A 79 15.37 18.83 7.17
C PRO A 79 15.48 18.69 8.69
N THR A 80 14.89 17.64 9.29
CA THR A 80 14.96 17.41 10.75
C THR A 80 15.84 16.22 11.13
N ASN A 81 16.48 15.59 10.15
CA ASN A 81 17.27 14.37 10.31
C ASN A 81 16.53 13.26 11.10
N LYS A 82 15.22 13.08 10.85
CA LYS A 82 14.38 12.15 11.60
C LYS A 82 14.04 10.91 10.76
N TYR A 83 14.24 9.73 11.35
CA TYR A 83 13.77 8.47 10.77
C TYR A 83 12.43 8.07 11.39
N ILE A 84 11.49 7.64 10.55
CA ILE A 84 10.14 7.23 10.97
C ILE A 84 9.76 5.98 10.20
N MET A 85 9.41 4.92 10.92
CA MET A 85 8.91 3.66 10.37
C MET A 85 7.39 3.55 10.62
N ASP A 86 6.70 2.81 9.75
CA ASP A 86 5.25 2.58 9.73
C ASP A 86 4.43 3.70 9.08
N SER A 87 3.49 3.29 8.23
CA SER A 87 2.61 4.17 7.46
C SER A 87 1.80 5.13 8.33
N LYS A 88 1.31 4.71 9.50
CA LYS A 88 0.50 5.57 10.38
C LYS A 88 1.30 6.76 10.94
N PRO A 89 2.37 6.58 11.73
CA PRO A 89 3.15 7.70 12.25
C PRO A 89 3.82 8.52 11.14
N ILE A 90 4.15 7.93 9.99
CA ILE A 90 4.62 8.67 8.82
C ILE A 90 3.54 9.63 8.31
N SER A 91 2.30 9.15 8.11
CA SER A 91 1.21 10.00 7.61
C SER A 91 0.88 11.15 8.56
N GLU A 92 0.85 10.89 9.87
CA GLU A 92 0.64 11.90 10.91
C GLU A 92 1.76 12.96 10.92
N PHE A 93 3.02 12.51 10.79
CA PHE A 93 4.16 13.40 10.69
C PHE A 93 4.10 14.28 9.43
N LEU A 94 3.73 13.71 8.28
CA LEU A 94 3.66 14.43 7.01
C LEU A 94 2.51 15.45 7.01
N GLU A 95 1.32 15.12 7.52
CA GLU A 95 0.23 16.12 7.67
C GLU A 95 0.62 17.26 8.62
N SER A 96 1.32 16.95 9.71
CA SER A 96 1.76 17.98 10.67
C SER A 96 2.86 18.90 10.10
N THR A 97 3.82 18.31 9.37
CA THR A 97 4.98 19.03 8.83
C THR A 97 4.66 19.77 7.54
N TYR A 98 3.76 19.21 6.72
CA TYR A 98 3.34 19.74 5.41
C TYR A 98 1.81 19.83 5.38
N PRO A 99 1.21 20.83 6.05
CA PRO A 99 -0.23 20.88 6.27
C PRO A 99 -1.05 21.09 4.99
N GLU A 100 -0.45 21.67 3.95
CA GLU A 100 -1.14 21.95 2.69
C GLU A 100 -0.52 21.22 1.49
N PRO A 101 -1.33 20.72 0.54
CA PRO A 101 -2.78 20.53 0.66
C PRO A 101 -3.13 19.50 1.73
N SER A 102 -4.11 19.78 2.59
CA SER A 102 -4.52 18.86 3.67
C SER A 102 -5.12 17.56 3.12
N VAL A 103 -4.79 16.44 3.78
CA VAL A 103 -5.39 15.11 3.54
C VAL A 103 -5.98 14.58 4.85
N PRO A 104 -7.32 14.43 4.95
CA PRO A 104 -7.92 13.82 6.12
C PRO A 104 -7.40 12.39 6.34
N LEU A 105 -6.70 12.17 7.46
CA LEU A 105 -6.15 10.86 7.82
C LEU A 105 -7.22 9.90 8.33
N THR A 106 -8.29 10.44 8.91
CA THR A 106 -9.41 9.66 9.44
C THR A 106 -10.74 10.36 9.14
N SER A 107 -11.78 9.56 9.02
CA SER A 107 -13.18 10.00 8.98
C SER A 107 -14.07 8.83 9.38
N GLU A 108 -15.31 9.08 9.78
CA GLU A 108 -16.27 8.01 10.11
C GLU A 108 -16.47 7.07 8.91
N LEU A 109 -16.77 7.64 7.74
CA LEU A 109 -16.98 6.87 6.51
C LEU A 109 -15.72 6.12 6.07
N GLY A 110 -14.56 6.79 6.07
CA GLY A 110 -13.29 6.15 5.71
C GLY A 110 -12.93 4.99 6.65
N THR A 111 -13.14 5.17 7.95
CA THR A 111 -12.90 4.12 8.96
C THR A 111 -13.83 2.93 8.75
N GLU A 112 -15.11 3.17 8.45
CA GLU A 112 -16.07 2.11 8.15
C GLU A 112 -15.65 1.32 6.90
N ILE A 113 -15.28 2.01 5.82
CA ILE A 113 -14.83 1.40 4.57
C ILE A 113 -13.56 0.57 4.82
N GLU A 114 -12.54 1.14 5.45
CA GLU A 114 -11.29 0.44 5.73
C GLU A 114 -11.50 -0.80 6.60
N ALA A 115 -12.38 -0.73 7.61
CA ALA A 115 -12.72 -1.86 8.45
C ALA A 115 -13.39 -2.98 7.65
N LYS A 116 -14.40 -2.66 6.84
CA LYS A 116 -15.10 -3.64 5.98
C LYS A 116 -14.17 -4.22 4.92
N VAL A 117 -13.30 -3.41 4.31
CA VAL A 117 -12.29 -3.91 3.36
C VAL A 117 -11.38 -4.91 4.05
N ARG A 118 -10.83 -4.58 5.23
CA ARG A 118 -9.90 -5.46 5.95
C ARG A 118 -10.53 -6.78 6.38
N SER A 119 -11.79 -6.75 6.84
CA SER A 119 -12.44 -7.95 7.37
C SER A 119 -13.07 -8.82 6.28
N LEU A 120 -13.67 -8.22 5.24
CA LEU A 120 -14.46 -8.95 4.25
C LEU A 120 -13.67 -9.22 2.96
N VAL A 121 -12.94 -8.22 2.45
CA VAL A 121 -12.41 -8.24 1.07
C VAL A 121 -10.92 -8.56 1.00
N ALA A 122 -10.13 -7.95 1.88
CA ALA A 122 -8.67 -8.08 1.91
C ALA A 122 -8.17 -9.53 2.05
N PRO A 123 -8.83 -10.45 2.80
CA PRO A 123 -8.38 -11.85 2.86
C PRO A 123 -8.37 -12.55 1.50
N THR A 124 -9.40 -12.34 0.67
CA THR A 124 -9.48 -12.92 -0.68
C THR A 124 -8.45 -12.31 -1.61
N PHE A 125 -8.30 -10.99 -1.58
CA PHE A 125 -7.30 -10.27 -2.38
C PHE A 125 -5.89 -10.71 -2.01
N TYR A 126 -5.57 -10.77 -0.72
CA TYR A 126 -4.27 -11.19 -0.23
C TYR A 126 -3.94 -12.63 -0.64
N ARG A 127 -4.88 -13.57 -0.50
CA ARG A 127 -4.67 -14.96 -0.94
C ARG A 127 -4.53 -15.12 -2.45
N SER A 128 -5.04 -14.16 -3.22
CA SER A 128 -4.91 -14.15 -4.68
C SER A 128 -3.58 -13.49 -5.10
N ALA A 129 -3.25 -12.32 -4.57
CA ALA A 129 -2.06 -11.58 -4.99
C ALA A 129 -0.77 -12.11 -4.36
N MET A 130 -0.74 -12.39 -3.05
CA MET A 130 0.50 -12.68 -2.32
C MET A 130 1.30 -13.86 -2.90
N PRO A 131 0.68 -15.02 -3.24
CA PRO A 131 1.44 -16.13 -3.83
C PRO A 131 2.15 -15.77 -5.14
N ARG A 132 1.59 -14.80 -5.88
CA ARG A 132 2.09 -14.34 -7.18
C ARG A 132 3.20 -13.31 -7.06
N GLU A 133 3.42 -12.72 -5.88
CA GLU A 133 4.54 -11.80 -5.62
C GLU A 133 5.89 -12.44 -5.98
N VAL A 134 6.04 -13.76 -5.78
CA VAL A 134 7.27 -14.48 -6.11
C VAL A 134 7.73 -14.26 -7.56
N HIS A 135 6.81 -14.02 -8.50
CA HIS A 135 7.14 -13.82 -9.92
C HIS A 135 7.73 -12.44 -10.24
N ILE A 136 7.66 -11.49 -9.31
CA ILE A 136 8.23 -10.15 -9.46
C ILE A 136 9.44 -9.91 -8.56
N LEU A 137 9.92 -10.94 -7.85
CA LEU A 137 11.07 -10.84 -6.95
C LEU A 137 12.36 -11.32 -7.63
N SER A 138 13.50 -10.79 -7.19
CA SER A 138 14.81 -11.31 -7.58
C SER A 138 15.00 -12.75 -7.07
N PRO A 139 15.90 -13.57 -7.64
CA PRO A 139 16.11 -14.94 -7.17
C PRO A 139 16.41 -15.05 -5.67
N ARG A 140 17.20 -14.10 -5.12
CA ARG A 140 17.50 -14.02 -3.69
C ARG A 140 16.26 -13.70 -2.86
N ALA A 141 15.47 -12.72 -3.29
CA ALA A 141 14.22 -12.37 -2.62
C ALA A 141 13.16 -13.48 -2.73
N GLN A 142 13.12 -14.24 -3.83
CA GLN A 142 12.23 -15.39 -4.01
C GLN A 142 12.51 -16.49 -2.98
N GLU A 143 13.77 -16.85 -2.77
CA GLU A 143 14.17 -17.86 -1.76
C GLU A 143 13.70 -17.44 -0.36
N TYR A 144 13.99 -16.19 0.02
CA TYR A 144 13.52 -15.62 1.29
C TYR A 144 12.00 -15.62 1.39
N PHE A 145 11.31 -15.22 0.32
CA PHE A 145 9.86 -15.11 0.27
C PHE A 145 9.20 -16.48 0.43
N ARG A 146 9.60 -17.49 -0.35
CA ARG A 146 9.08 -18.86 -0.21
C ARG A 146 9.31 -19.40 1.19
N ARG A 147 10.56 -19.36 1.68
CA ARG A 147 10.89 -19.86 3.03
C ARG A 147 10.02 -19.22 4.12
N THR A 148 9.83 -17.91 4.07
CA THR A 148 9.07 -17.19 5.12
C THR A 148 7.56 -17.31 4.97
N ARG A 149 7.02 -17.30 3.74
CA ARG A 149 5.57 -17.37 3.50
C ARG A 149 5.06 -18.80 3.57
N GLU A 150 5.71 -19.74 2.89
CA GLU A 150 5.31 -21.15 2.95
C GLU A 150 5.48 -21.70 4.37
N GLY A 151 6.53 -21.30 5.10
CA GLY A 151 6.68 -21.62 6.51
C GLY A 151 5.57 -21.05 7.40
N ARG A 152 5.10 -19.82 7.11
CA ARG A 152 3.98 -19.19 7.84
C ARG A 152 2.64 -19.87 7.57
N PHE A 153 2.40 -20.34 6.33
CA PHE A 153 1.13 -20.91 5.92
C PHE A 153 1.08 -22.44 5.97
N GLY A 154 2.23 -23.12 6.09
CA GLY A 154 2.35 -24.58 6.04
C GLY A 154 1.96 -25.17 4.68
N LYS A 155 2.02 -24.38 3.60
CA LYS A 155 1.60 -24.73 2.24
C LYS A 155 2.52 -24.06 1.23
N THR A 156 2.66 -24.64 0.04
CA THR A 156 3.34 -23.98 -1.08
C THR A 156 2.55 -22.74 -1.54
N LEU A 157 3.22 -21.81 -2.22
CA LEU A 157 2.53 -20.65 -2.79
C LEU A 157 1.44 -21.08 -3.77
N GLU A 158 1.70 -22.11 -4.56
CA GLU A 158 0.77 -22.66 -5.55
C GLU A 158 -0.48 -23.28 -4.89
N GLU A 159 -0.32 -24.00 -3.77
CA GLU A 159 -1.43 -24.56 -3.01
C GLU A 159 -2.34 -23.49 -2.39
N LEU A 160 -1.81 -22.30 -2.11
CA LEU A 160 -2.61 -21.17 -1.62
C LEU A 160 -3.57 -20.62 -2.68
N LEU A 161 -3.31 -20.88 -3.96
CA LEU A 161 -4.17 -20.49 -5.07
C LEU A 161 -5.32 -21.48 -5.31
N ALA A 162 -5.27 -22.69 -4.76
CA ALA A 162 -6.36 -23.67 -4.88
C ALA A 162 -7.68 -23.09 -4.34
N GLY A 163 -8.78 -23.21 -5.08
CA GLY A 163 -10.09 -22.69 -4.70
C GLY A 163 -10.24 -21.17 -4.79
N GLU A 164 -9.43 -20.50 -5.62
CA GLU A 164 -9.45 -19.04 -5.78
C GLU A 164 -10.79 -18.55 -6.33
N GLU A 165 -11.35 -19.22 -7.32
CA GLU A 165 -12.59 -18.81 -7.96
C GLU A 165 -13.78 -18.82 -7.00
N GLU A 166 -13.89 -19.86 -6.17
CA GLU A 166 -14.91 -19.98 -5.13
C GLU A 166 -14.77 -18.88 -4.07
N ARG A 167 -13.54 -18.49 -3.71
CA ARG A 167 -13.31 -17.35 -2.80
C ARG A 167 -13.74 -16.02 -3.42
N TRP A 168 -13.48 -15.82 -4.71
CA TRP A 168 -13.91 -14.63 -5.43
C TRP A 168 -15.44 -14.56 -5.52
N GLN A 169 -16.10 -15.68 -5.81
CA GLN A 169 -17.56 -15.77 -5.82
C GLN A 169 -18.15 -15.50 -4.43
N ALA A 170 -17.57 -16.08 -3.37
CA ALA A 170 -18.06 -15.92 -2.01
C ALA A 170 -17.98 -14.47 -1.50
N VAL A 171 -16.97 -13.70 -1.92
CA VAL A 171 -16.78 -12.30 -1.47
C VAL A 171 -17.49 -11.27 -2.36
N ASP A 172 -18.10 -11.69 -3.47
CA ASP A 172 -18.58 -10.77 -4.51
C ASP A 172 -19.67 -9.82 -3.99
N ALA A 173 -20.61 -10.32 -3.19
CA ALA A 173 -21.66 -9.50 -2.58
C ALA A 173 -21.07 -8.44 -1.62
N ASP A 174 -20.14 -8.85 -0.74
CA ASP A 174 -19.48 -7.94 0.20
C ASP A 174 -18.65 -6.89 -0.53
N ARG A 175 -17.90 -7.30 -1.56
CA ARG A 175 -17.11 -6.41 -2.41
C ARG A 175 -17.99 -5.37 -3.09
N ARG A 176 -19.16 -5.76 -3.63
CA ARG A 176 -20.10 -4.80 -4.22
C ARG A 176 -20.66 -3.84 -3.17
N ALA A 177 -21.07 -4.34 -2.00
CA ALA A 177 -21.60 -3.51 -0.92
C ALA A 177 -20.58 -2.47 -0.44
N VAL A 178 -19.31 -2.86 -0.29
CA VAL A 178 -18.22 -1.95 0.07
C VAL A 178 -17.94 -0.95 -1.06
N GLY A 179 -17.99 -1.39 -2.33
CA GLY A 179 -17.84 -0.49 -3.48
C GLY A 179 -18.93 0.58 -3.54
N GLU A 180 -20.18 0.25 -3.24
CA GLU A 180 -21.26 1.23 -3.14
C GLU A 180 -21.05 2.20 -1.97
N LEU A 181 -20.52 1.72 -0.84
CA LEU A 181 -20.17 2.59 0.29
C LEU A 181 -19.09 3.63 -0.08
N MET A 182 -18.09 3.24 -0.88
CA MET A 182 -17.08 4.18 -1.41
C MET A 182 -17.71 5.26 -2.29
N ARG A 183 -18.83 4.97 -2.95
CA ARG A 183 -19.54 5.90 -3.84
C ARG A 183 -20.60 6.76 -3.12
N LYS A 184 -20.74 6.64 -1.79
CA LYS A 184 -21.73 7.38 -0.98
C LYS A 184 -21.73 8.89 -1.25
N ASN A 185 -20.55 9.48 -1.44
CA ASN A 185 -20.38 10.93 -1.69
C ASN A 185 -20.07 11.27 -3.15
N ARG A 186 -20.35 10.38 -4.12
CA ARG A 186 -19.96 10.56 -5.52
C ARG A 186 -20.52 11.82 -6.18
N ALA A 187 -21.67 12.29 -5.72
CA ALA A 187 -22.26 13.55 -6.19
C ALA A 187 -21.45 14.79 -5.78
N LEU A 188 -20.63 14.69 -4.71
CA LEU A 188 -19.78 15.77 -4.20
C LEU A 188 -18.37 15.77 -4.81
N GLY A 189 -17.98 14.68 -5.48
CA GLY A 189 -16.70 14.56 -6.15
C GLY A 189 -16.23 13.12 -6.30
N PRO A 190 -15.03 12.90 -6.86
CA PRO A 190 -14.58 11.57 -7.25
C PRO A 190 -14.04 10.72 -6.10
N PHE A 191 -13.75 11.31 -4.94
CA PHE A 191 -13.15 10.64 -3.78
C PHE A 191 -14.18 10.26 -2.71
N ILE A 192 -13.79 9.41 -1.75
CA ILE A 192 -14.63 8.91 -0.65
C ILE A 192 -15.28 10.06 0.14
N LEU A 193 -14.55 11.16 0.35
CA LEU A 193 -15.04 12.35 1.06
C LEU A 193 -15.52 13.47 0.13
N GLY A 194 -15.67 13.20 -1.17
CA GLY A 194 -16.14 14.14 -2.17
C GLY A 194 -15.02 14.70 -3.04
N ALA A 195 -14.75 16.00 -2.94
CA ALA A 195 -13.97 16.73 -3.93
C ALA A 195 -12.44 16.52 -3.87
N ARG A 196 -11.88 16.18 -2.70
CA ARG A 196 -10.44 16.02 -2.47
C ARG A 196 -10.14 14.63 -1.88
N PRO A 197 -8.95 14.07 -2.14
CA PRO A 197 -8.58 12.77 -1.60
C PRO A 197 -8.44 12.80 -0.07
N SER A 198 -8.75 11.67 0.53
CA SER A 198 -8.47 11.32 1.91
C SER A 198 -7.44 10.19 1.97
N TYR A 199 -6.92 9.90 3.16
CA TYR A 199 -5.99 8.79 3.34
C TYR A 199 -6.65 7.43 3.04
N SER A 200 -7.97 7.31 3.20
CA SER A 200 -8.74 6.13 2.82
C SER A 200 -8.77 5.92 1.30
N ASP A 201 -8.78 6.99 0.50
CA ASP A 201 -8.65 6.88 -0.96
C ASP A 201 -7.28 6.29 -1.33
N PHE A 202 -6.22 6.74 -0.65
CA PHE A 202 -4.86 6.21 -0.85
C PHE A 202 -4.71 4.78 -0.35
N PHE A 203 -5.40 4.40 0.72
CA PHE A 203 -5.48 3.02 1.21
C PHE A 203 -6.04 2.08 0.13
N ILE A 204 -7.13 2.46 -0.55
CA ILE A 204 -7.75 1.67 -1.62
C ILE A 204 -6.88 1.69 -2.88
N ALA A 205 -6.55 2.88 -3.38
CA ALA A 205 -5.83 3.06 -4.63
C ALA A 205 -4.43 2.43 -4.58
N GLY A 206 -3.70 2.58 -3.46
CA GLY A 206 -2.41 1.95 -3.26
C GLY A 206 -2.46 0.42 -3.20
N SER A 207 -3.53 -0.14 -2.65
CA SER A 207 -3.75 -1.59 -2.64
C SER A 207 -4.02 -2.12 -4.04
N LEU A 208 -4.86 -1.43 -4.82
CA LEU A 208 -5.15 -1.80 -6.22
C LEU A 208 -3.91 -1.66 -7.11
N GLN A 209 -3.12 -0.60 -6.93
CA GLN A 209 -1.88 -0.41 -7.68
C GLN A 209 -0.84 -1.48 -7.35
N SER A 210 -0.73 -1.88 -6.09
CA SER A 210 0.10 -3.02 -5.65
C SER A 210 -0.32 -4.31 -6.36
N VAL A 211 -1.62 -4.64 -6.34
CA VAL A 211 -2.17 -5.82 -7.02
C VAL A 211 -1.86 -5.77 -8.52
N LYS A 212 -2.03 -4.62 -9.18
CA LYS A 212 -1.71 -4.46 -10.60
C LYS A 212 -0.26 -4.76 -10.95
N VAL A 213 0.67 -4.32 -10.09
CA VAL A 213 2.11 -4.61 -10.29
C VAL A 213 2.39 -6.10 -10.09
N ILE A 214 1.68 -6.77 -9.19
CA ILE A 214 1.85 -8.20 -8.91
C ILE A 214 1.22 -9.06 -10.02
N ASP A 215 -0.06 -8.86 -10.30
CA ASP A 215 -0.85 -9.63 -11.26
C ASP A 215 -1.98 -8.79 -11.87
N GLU A 216 -1.94 -8.60 -13.19
CA GLU A 216 -2.93 -7.81 -13.93
C GLU A 216 -4.32 -8.45 -13.88
N GLY A 217 -4.42 -9.79 -13.89
CA GLY A 217 -5.70 -10.49 -13.86
C GLY A 217 -6.46 -10.27 -12.54
N VAL A 218 -5.76 -10.35 -11.41
CA VAL A 218 -6.33 -10.03 -10.09
C VAL A 218 -6.73 -8.55 -10.01
N PHE A 219 -5.95 -7.65 -10.60
CA PHE A 219 -6.31 -6.23 -10.68
C PHE A 219 -7.60 -6.01 -11.48
N GLN A 220 -7.73 -6.62 -12.66
CA GLN A 220 -8.93 -6.49 -13.49
C GLN A 220 -10.18 -6.96 -12.76
N ARG A 221 -10.14 -8.13 -12.10
CA ARG A 221 -11.23 -8.62 -11.23
C ARG A 221 -11.60 -7.62 -10.14
N SER A 222 -10.61 -6.94 -9.58
CA SER A 222 -10.81 -5.96 -8.51
C SER A 222 -11.60 -4.74 -9.00
N VAL A 223 -11.24 -4.20 -10.15
CA VAL A 223 -11.86 -2.99 -10.74
C VAL A 223 -13.13 -3.25 -11.54
N GLU A 224 -13.60 -4.50 -11.63
CA GLU A 224 -14.98 -4.78 -12.08
C GLU A 224 -16.03 -4.15 -11.16
N CYS A 225 -15.71 -3.94 -9.88
CA CYS A 225 -16.59 -3.23 -8.96
C CYS A 225 -16.41 -1.72 -9.13
N PRO A 226 -17.46 -0.96 -9.50
CA PRO A 226 -17.34 0.47 -9.83
C PRO A 226 -16.70 1.32 -8.74
N GLY A 227 -16.99 1.07 -7.46
CA GLY A 227 -16.40 1.84 -6.36
C GLY A 227 -14.88 1.75 -6.30
N TYR A 228 -14.32 0.55 -6.48
CA TYR A 228 -12.86 0.37 -6.50
C TYR A 228 -12.23 1.03 -7.73
N LYS A 229 -12.86 0.87 -8.90
CA LYS A 229 -12.42 1.48 -10.15
C LYS A 229 -12.39 3.00 -10.05
N ASP A 230 -13.48 3.60 -9.57
CA ASP A 230 -13.63 5.04 -9.42
C ASP A 230 -12.52 5.65 -8.56
N ILE A 231 -12.24 5.04 -7.40
CA ILE A 231 -11.19 5.54 -6.49
C ILE A 231 -9.80 5.36 -7.10
N TYR A 232 -9.55 4.24 -7.78
CA TYR A 232 -8.29 4.01 -8.48
C TYR A 232 -8.06 5.07 -9.57
N GLU A 233 -9.05 5.29 -10.43
CA GLU A 233 -8.99 6.27 -11.52
C GLU A 233 -8.83 7.71 -10.99
N ALA A 234 -9.52 8.06 -9.91
CA ALA A 234 -9.40 9.38 -9.27
C ALA A 234 -7.99 9.65 -8.72
N CYS A 235 -7.25 8.60 -8.33
CA CYS A 235 -5.90 8.70 -7.80
C CYS A 235 -4.79 8.58 -8.85
N LEU A 236 -5.10 8.25 -10.12
CA LEU A 236 -4.09 8.10 -11.18
C LEU A 236 -3.15 9.31 -11.35
N PRO A 237 -3.62 10.57 -11.26
CA PRO A 237 -2.72 11.73 -11.36
C PRO A 237 -1.61 11.77 -10.30
N TYR A 238 -1.81 11.08 -9.16
CA TYR A 238 -0.85 11.02 -8.06
C TYR A 238 0.03 9.76 -8.11
N MET A 239 -0.08 8.94 -9.16
CA MET A 239 0.67 7.69 -9.34
C MET A 239 1.76 7.77 -10.41
N GLU A 240 1.94 8.92 -11.06
CA GLU A 240 2.90 9.08 -12.17
C GLU A 240 4.34 8.79 -11.71
N LYS A 241 4.71 9.26 -10.51
CA LYS A 241 6.01 8.98 -9.91
C LYS A 241 6.00 7.63 -9.17
N LYS A 242 6.71 6.65 -9.74
CA LYS A 242 6.75 5.25 -9.27
C LYS A 242 8.06 4.86 -8.58
N ASP A 243 9.07 5.73 -8.67
CA ASP A 243 10.43 5.65 -8.13
C ASP A 243 10.78 6.85 -7.21
#